data_AF-A0A1C2DMC9-F1
#
_entry.id   AF-A0A1C2DMC9-F1
#
_cell.length_a   1.000
_cell.length_b   1.000
_cell.length_c   1.000
_cell.angle_alpha   90.00
_cell.angle_beta   90.00
_cell.angle_gamma   90.00
#
_symmetry.space_group_name_H-M   'P 1'
#
loop_
_entity.id
_entity.type
_entity.pdbx_description
1 polymer ?
#
loop_
_entity_poly.entity_id
_entity_poly.type
_entity_poly.pdbx_seq_one_letter_code
_entity_poly.pdbx_strand_id
1 'polypeptide(L)' 'MLEASLSQLEKLVSDLVQHNQELQNTNAQLAEELKQARDDNDSLQLSLMEQEEKQGATAARIQALVDRATSVSAVDA' A
#
# COMPACT_ATOMS: atom_id res chain seq x y z
N MET A 1 -27.88 -36.40 34.70
CA MET A 1 -27.17 -36.61 33.42
C MET A 1 -27.56 -35.56 32.38
N LEU A 2 -28.85 -35.34 32.10
CA LEU A 2 -29.32 -34.30 31.17
C LEU A 2 -28.91 -32.87 31.57
N GLU A 3 -29.03 -32.48 32.85
CA GLU A 3 -28.59 -31.16 33.33
C GLU A 3 -27.09 -30.90 33.11
N ALA A 4 -26.25 -31.92 33.26
CA ALA A 4 -24.81 -31.81 33.03
C ALA A 4 -24.47 -31.65 31.54
N SER A 5 -25.27 -32.26 30.65
CA SER A 5 -25.11 -32.08 29.20
C SER A 5 -25.62 -30.71 28.73
N LEU A 6 -26.69 -30.19 29.35
CA LEU A 6 -27.22 -28.87 29.04
C LEU A 6 -26.22 -27.76 29.41
N SER A 7 -25.64 -27.83 30.62
CA SER A 7 -24.66 -26.84 31.07
C SER A 7 -23.36 -26.85 30.26
N GLN A 8 -22.93 -28.01 29.77
CA GLN A 8 -21.80 -28.11 28.84
C GLN A 8 -22.10 -27.46 27.49
N LEU A 9 -23.32 -27.62 26.97
CA LEU A 9 -23.74 -26.99 25.73
C LEU A 9 -23.81 -25.46 25.87
N GLU A 10 -24.38 -24.96 26.98
CA GLU A 10 -24.43 -23.53 27.27
C GLU A 10 -23.03 -22.91 27.34
N LYS A 11 -22.09 -23.60 28.00
CA LYS A 11 -20.69 -23.16 28.05
C LYS A 11 -20.07 -23.11 26.65
N LEU A 12 -20.24 -24.18 25.87
CA LEU A 12 -19.70 -24.24 24.50
C LEU A 12 -20.30 -23.14 23.61
N VAL A 13 -21.59 -22.87 23.72
CA VAL A 13 -22.26 -21.78 22.98
C VAL A 13 -21.68 -20.42 23.41
N SER A 14 -21.48 -20.19 24.70
CA SER A 14 -20.85 -18.97 25.21
C SER A 14 -19.43 -18.80 24.66
N ASP A 15 -18.63 -19.86 24.70
CA ASP A 15 -17.26 -19.86 24.19
C ASP A 15 -17.22 -19.58 22.67
N LEU A 16 -18.15 -20.18 21.91
CA LEU A 16 -18.28 -19.95 20.46
C LEU A 16 -18.71 -18.53 20.13
N VAL A 17 -19.66 -17.96 20.88
CA VAL A 17 -20.10 -16.57 20.69
C VAL A 17 -18.96 -15.61 20.98
N GLN A 18 -18.22 -15.84 22.07
CA GLN A 18 -17.05 -15.03 22.41
C GLN A 18 -15.99 -15.11 21.32
N HIS A 19 -15.64 -16.31 20.87
CA HIS A 19 -14.65 -16.50 19.82
C HIS A 19 -15.08 -15.89 18.49
N ASN A 20 -16.37 -15.97 18.14
CA ASN A 20 -16.89 -15.32 16.94
C ASN A 20 -16.75 -13.79 17.02
N GLN A 21 -17.02 -13.20 18.19
CA GLN A 21 -16.85 -11.77 18.40
C GLN A 21 -15.38 -11.34 18.27
N GLU A 22 -14.45 -12.13 18.81
CA GLU A 22 -13.01 -11.90 18.65
C GLU A 22 -12.60 -11.95 17.18
N LEU A 23 -13.05 -12.96 16.44
CA LEU A 23 -12.78 -13.10 14.99
C LEU A 23 -13.36 -11.94 14.18
N GLN A 24 -14.56 -11.47 14.51
CA GLN A 24 -15.17 -10.31 13.85
C GLN A 24 -14.34 -9.04 14.10
N ASN A 25 -13.87 -8.83 15.33
CA ASN A 25 -13.04 -7.69 15.68
C ASN A 25 -11.69 -7.73 14.94
N THR A 26 -11.03 -8.89 14.90
CA THR A 26 -9.78 -9.06 14.16
C THR A 26 -9.97 -8.85 12.66
N ASN A 27 -11.04 -9.37 12.07
CA ASN A 27 -11.34 -9.13 10.65
C ASN A 27 -11.57 -7.65 10.35
N ALA A 28 -12.28 -6.93 11.21
CA ALA A 28 -12.48 -5.48 11.06
C ALA A 28 -11.15 -4.73 11.13
N GLN A 29 -10.27 -5.09 12.06
CA GLN A 29 -8.94 -4.51 12.18
C GLN A 29 -8.09 -4.78 10.93
N LEU A 30 -8.03 -6.04 10.48
CA LEU A 30 -7.27 -6.43 9.28
C LEU A 30 -7.79 -5.74 8.01
N ALA A 31 -9.10 -5.53 7.90
CA ALA A 31 -9.68 -4.81 6.77
C ALA A 31 -9.24 -3.34 6.74
N GLU A 32 -9.15 -2.68 7.90
CA GLU A 32 -8.67 -1.30 7.98
C GLU A 32 -7.17 -1.21 7.70
N GLU A 33 -6.35 -2.12 8.25
CA GLU A 33 -4.92 -2.19 7.97
C GLU A 33 -4.64 -2.43 6.47
N LEU A 34 -5.42 -3.30 5.83
CA LEU A 34 -5.31 -3.58 4.40
C LEU A 34 -5.72 -2.37 3.54
N LYS A 35 -6.73 -1.62 3.98
CA LYS A 35 -7.13 -0.38 3.31
C LYS A 35 -6.01 0.67 3.42
N GLN A 36 -5.48 0.89 4.62
CA GLN A 36 -4.38 1.84 4.83
C GLN A 36 -3.15 1.49 3.98
N ALA A 37 -2.76 0.22 3.95
CA ALA A 37 -1.62 -0.23 3.15
C ALA A 37 -1.82 -0.03 1.64
N ARG A 38 -3.07 -0.12 1.15
CA ARG A 38 -3.40 0.19 -0.25
C ARG A 38 -3.29 1.69 -0.53
N ASP A 39 -3.87 2.51 0.33
CA ASP A 39 -3.82 3.97 0.20
C ASP A 39 -2.36 4.47 0.23
N ASP A 40 -1.52 3.92 1.11
CA ASP A 40 -0.08 4.21 1.17
C ASP A 40 0.64 3.76 -0.11
N ASN A 41 0.27 2.60 -0.66
CA ASN A 41 0.85 2.10 -1.90
C ASN A 41 0.51 3.01 -3.10
N ASP A 42 -0.75 3.41 -3.22
CA ASP A 42 -1.21 4.32 -4.28
C ASP A 42 -0.49 5.68 -4.18
N SER A 43 -0.27 6.19 -2.97
CA SER A 43 0.50 7.42 -2.73
C SER A 43 1.97 7.29 -3.16
N LEU A 44 2.61 6.16 -2.84
CA LEU A 44 3.99 5.88 -3.26
C LEU A 44 4.10 5.72 -4.78
N GLN A 45 3.15 5.05 -5.42
CA GLN A 45 3.12 4.91 -6.88
C GLN A 45 2.97 6.27 -7.57
N LEU A 46 2.07 7.13 -7.08
CA LEU A 46 1.91 8.49 -7.61
C LEU A 46 3.22 9.29 -7.48
N SER A 47 3.87 9.22 -6.31
CA SER A 47 5.14 9.89 -6.06
C SER A 47 6.26 9.40 -6.99
N LEU A 48 6.28 8.09 -7.28
CA LEU A 48 7.24 7.49 -8.21
C LEU A 48 7.02 8.01 -9.63
N MET A 49 5.78 8.06 -10.12
CA MET A 49 5.44 8.60 -11.44
C MET A 49 5.89 10.05 -11.61
N GLU A 50 5.63 10.91 -10.60
CA GLU A 50 6.09 12.30 -10.63
C GLU A 50 7.62 12.41 -10.68
N GLN A 51 8.32 11.49 -10.00
CA GLN A 51 9.78 11.46 -10.01
C GLN A 51 10.32 11.04 -11.38
N GLU A 52 9.73 10.02 -12.01
CA GLU A 52 10.10 9.56 -13.35
C GLU A 52 9.91 10.66 -14.40
N GLU A 53 8.80 11.41 -14.34
CA GLU A 53 8.57 12.55 -15.23
C GLU A 53 9.64 13.64 -15.06
N LYS A 54 9.95 14.01 -13.81
CA LYS A 54 11.01 14.99 -13.50
C LYS A 54 12.38 14.53 -14.01
N GLN A 55 12.71 13.25 -13.84
CA GLN A 55 13.96 12.69 -14.35
C GLN A 55 14.01 12.70 -15.88
N GLY A 56 12.93 12.31 -16.55
CA GLY A 56 12.81 12.37 -18.01
C GLY A 56 12.99 13.80 -18.56
N ALA A 57 12.33 14.78 -17.96
CA ALA A 57 12.49 16.19 -18.31
C ALA A 57 13.93 16.69 -18.09
N THR A 58 14.56 16.26 -17.00
CA THR A 58 15.95 16.60 -16.69
C THR A 58 16.92 16.00 -17.71
N ALA A 59 16.74 14.73 -18.08
CA ALA A 59 17.55 14.06 -19.09
C ALA A 59 17.44 14.77 -20.46
N ALA A 60 16.22 15.11 -20.89
CA ALA A 60 15.99 15.85 -22.14
C ALA A 60 16.68 17.23 -22.11
N ARG A 61 16.61 17.93 -20.97
CA ARG A 61 17.30 19.21 -20.79
C ARG A 61 18.82 19.06 -20.89
N ILE A 62 19.40 18.04 -20.26
CA ILE A 62 20.83 17.75 -20.35
C ILE A 62 21.22 17.48 -21.81
N GLN A 63 20.46 16.66 -22.54
CA GLN A 63 20.76 16.37 -23.94
C GLN A 63 20.75 17.65 -24.79
N ALA A 64 19.75 18.52 -24.63
CA ALA A 64 19.70 19.79 -25.35
C ALA A 64 20.88 20.73 -25.00
N LEU A 65 21.38 20.70 -23.76
CA LEU A 65 22.57 21.44 -23.36
C LEU A 65 23.84 20.88 -24.01
N VAL A 66 23.97 19.55 -24.06
CA VAL A 66 25.08 18.86 -24.74
C VAL A 66 25.08 19.20 -26.22
N ASP A 67 23.94 19.05 -26.89
CA ASP A 67 23.80 19.34 -28.33
C ASP A 67 24.19 20.79 -28.62
N ARG A 68 23.73 21.75 -27.80
CA ARG A 68 24.12 23.16 -27.94
C ARG A 68 25.61 23.40 -27.70
N ALA A 69 26.22 22.77 -26.70
CA ALA A 69 27.65 22.93 -26.44
C ALA A 69 28.50 22.36 -27.60
N THR A 70 28.08 21.21 -28.16
CA THR A 70 28.75 20.62 -29.31
C THR A 70 28.58 21.44 -30.59
N SER A 71 27.40 22.02 -30.82
CA SER A 71 27.15 22.86 -32.00
C SER A 71 27.92 24.19 -31.93
N VAL A 72 28.01 24.82 -30.75
CA VAL A 72 28.87 26.00 -30.53
C VAL A 72 30.34 25.67 -30.80
N SER A 73 30.84 24.56 -30.25
CA SER A 73 32.23 24.13 -30.45
C SER A 73 32.57 23.81 -31.91
N ALA A 74 31.57 23.40 -32.71
CA ALA A 74 31.74 23.09 -34.13
C ALA A 74 31.73 24.33 -35.04
N VAL A 75 31.24 25.48 -34.57
CA VAL A 75 31.22 26.75 -35.32
C VAL A 75 32.51 27.56 -35.12
N ASP A 76 33.21 27.33 -34.00
CA ASP A 76 34.48 27.99 -33.66
C ASP A 76 35.74 27.24 -34.19
N ALA A 77 35.59 26.11 -34.89
CA ALA A 77 36.65 25.28 -35.47
C ALA A 77 36.73 25.39 -36.99
#